data_AF-A0A504ZA02-F1
#
_entry.id   AF-A0A504ZA02-F1
#
_cell.length_a   1.000
_cell.length_b   1.000
_cell.length_c   1.000
_cell.angle_alpha   90.00
_cell.angle_beta   90.00
_cell.angle_gamma   90.00
#
_symmetry.space_group_name_H-M   'P 1'
#
loop_
_entity.id
_entity.type
_entity.pdbx_description
1 polymer ?
#
loop_
_entity_poly.entity_id
_entity_poly.type
_entity_poly.pdbx_seq_one_letter_code
_entity_poly.pdbx_strand_id
1 'polypeptide(L)'
;MSLMGSHQTIDGISDCLSRVSATEDTVEFMTHPGFPLLASSTDDGGCGDSGGPDEFSCSSDREHEMQLLCSDELRNLLIGTNFHMSSFSDLNPS
;
A
#
# COMPACT_ATOMS: atom_id res chain seq x y z
N MET A 1 -3.94 -3.92 13.96
CA MET A 1 -2.59 -3.74 13.40
C MET A 1 -2.72 -2.80 12.22
N SER A 2 -1.80 -1.85 12.07
CA SER A 2 -1.74 -0.98 10.89
C SER A 2 -0.99 -1.72 9.77
N LEU A 3 -1.45 -1.61 8.52
CA LEU A 3 -0.76 -2.12 7.32
C LEU A 3 -0.11 -0.97 6.53
N MET A 4 0.48 -0.02 7.24
CA MET A 4 1.06 1.18 6.65
C MET A 4 2.51 1.35 7.09
N GLY A 5 3.30 1.88 6.17
CA GLY A 5 4.72 2.11 6.30
C GLY A 5 5.49 0.84 6.62
N SER A 6 6.47 0.97 7.51
CA SER A 6 7.26 -0.15 8.07
C SER A 6 6.42 -1.26 8.72
N HIS A 7 5.15 -1.03 9.03
CA HIS A 7 4.25 -2.06 9.55
C HIS A 7 3.51 -2.84 8.45
N GLN A 8 3.60 -2.40 7.20
CA GLN A 8 3.12 -3.17 6.06
C GLN A 8 4.10 -4.32 5.81
N THR A 9 3.83 -5.49 6.40
CA THR A 9 4.68 -6.69 6.26
C THR A 9 3.91 -7.82 5.58
N ILE A 10 4.62 -8.79 5.01
CA ILE A 10 4.02 -9.97 4.37
C ILE A 10 3.14 -10.74 5.36
N ASP A 11 3.62 -10.95 6.59
CA ASP A 11 2.86 -11.61 7.65
C ASP A 11 1.59 -10.82 8.01
N GLY A 12 1.71 -9.49 8.13
CA GLY A 12 0.58 -8.62 8.42
C GLY A 12 -0.48 -8.67 7.32
N ILE A 13 -0.06 -8.66 6.04
CA ILE A 13 -0.95 -8.77 4.89
C ILE A 13 -1.64 -10.15 4.88
N SER A 14 -0.88 -11.22 5.07
CA SER A 14 -1.39 -12.59 5.14
C SER A 14 -2.45 -12.73 6.23
N ASP A 15 -2.15 -12.23 7.43
CA ASP A 15 -3.07 -12.21 8.57
C ASP A 15 -4.35 -11.42 8.26
N CYS A 16 -4.23 -10.28 7.59
CA CYS A 16 -5.39 -9.49 7.18
C CYS A 16 -6.24 -10.19 6.11
N LEU A 17 -5.61 -10.75 5.07
CA LEU A 17 -6.32 -11.51 4.03
C LEU A 17 -7.04 -12.72 4.62
N SER A 18 -6.47 -13.39 5.63
CA SER A 18 -7.13 -14.51 6.32
C SER A 18 -8.41 -14.12 7.08
N ARG A 19 -8.55 -12.84 7.42
CA ARG A 19 -9.70 -12.28 8.16
C ARG A 19 -10.77 -11.70 7.24
N VAL A 20 -10.43 -11.41 5.98
CA VAL A 20 -11.42 -10.99 4.99
C VAL A 20 -12.31 -12.18 4.69
N SER A 21 -13.60 -12.04 5.01
CA SER A 21 -14.61 -13.07 4.76
C SER A 21 -14.69 -13.36 3.26
N ALA A 22 -14.87 -14.63 2.89
CA ALA A 22 -15.14 -15.05 1.51
C ALA A 22 -16.46 -14.50 0.94
N THR A 23 -17.22 -13.73 1.72
CA THR A 23 -18.47 -13.06 1.33
C THR A 23 -18.28 -11.62 0.86
N GLU A 24 -17.09 -11.03 1.03
CA GLU A 24 -16.78 -9.71 0.47
C GLU A 24 -16.30 -9.90 -0.97
N ASP A 25 -17.01 -9.31 -1.94
CA ASP A 25 -16.72 -9.53 -3.36
C ASP A 25 -15.43 -8.83 -3.82
N THR A 26 -14.99 -7.78 -3.12
CA THR A 26 -13.79 -7.00 -3.47
C THR A 26 -13.26 -6.25 -2.25
N VAL A 27 -11.93 -6.18 -2.10
CA VAL A 27 -11.25 -5.34 -1.11
C VAL A 27 -10.30 -4.37 -1.80
N GLU A 28 -10.24 -3.13 -1.31
CA GLU A 28 -9.26 -2.14 -1.74
C GLU A 28 -8.05 -2.16 -0.79
N PHE A 29 -6.85 -2.22 -1.36
CA PHE A 29 -5.60 -2.20 -0.60
C PHE A 29 -4.92 -0.84 -0.74
N MET A 30 -5.03 -0.03 0.30
CA MET A 30 -4.47 1.33 0.33
C MET A 30 -2.98 1.31 0.67
N THR A 31 -2.18 2.08 -0.09
CA THR A 31 -0.73 2.17 0.05
C THR A 31 -0.23 3.55 -0.41
N HIS A 32 0.96 3.94 0.04
CA HIS A 32 1.63 5.19 -0.22
C HIS A 32 3.08 4.97 -0.71
N PRO A 33 3.30 4.16 -1.76
CA PRO A 33 4.65 3.79 -2.18
C PRO A 33 5.41 5.01 -2.71
N GLY A 34 6.73 4.98 -2.53
CA GLY A 34 7.65 5.92 -3.18
C GLY A 34 8.87 6.23 -2.32
N PHE A 35 9.74 7.11 -2.82
CA PHE A 35 10.90 7.56 -2.04
C PHE A 35 10.51 8.64 -1.03
N PRO A 36 11.27 8.76 0.08
CA PRO A 36 11.10 9.87 1.03
C PRO A 36 11.16 11.22 0.30
N LEU A 37 10.18 12.09 0.57
CA LEU A 37 10.21 13.46 0.09
C LEU A 37 11.22 14.29 0.89
N LEU A 38 11.78 15.31 0.25
CA LEU A 38 12.65 16.25 0.93
C LEU A 38 11.79 17.26 1.68
N ALA A 39 12.00 17.40 2.99
CA ALA A 39 11.22 18.36 3.79
C ALA A 39 11.33 19.83 3.29
N SER A 40 12.38 20.16 2.52
CA SER A 40 12.58 21.48 1.93
C SER A 40 12.01 21.64 0.52
N SER A 41 11.49 20.59 -0.12
CA SER A 41 10.84 20.73 -1.42
C SER A 41 9.40 21.23 -1.24
N THR A 42 9.24 22.55 -1.40
CA THR A 42 7.93 23.21 -1.43
C THR A 42 7.20 22.99 -2.75
N ASP A 43 7.92 22.55 -3.80
CA ASP A 43 7.37 22.21 -5.11
C ASP A 43 6.87 20.75 -5.19
N ASP A 44 7.40 19.83 -4.36
CA ASP A 44 6.90 18.46 -4.22
C ASP A 44 5.75 18.45 -3.19
N GLY A 45 4.73 19.25 -3.47
CA GLY A 45 3.50 19.29 -2.69
C GLY A 45 2.78 17.94 -2.78
N GLY A 46 3.07 17.03 -1.85
CA GLY A 46 2.08 16.07 -1.41
C GLY A 46 0.83 16.80 -0.90
N CYS A 47 -0.22 16.09 -0.50
CA CYS A 47 -1.43 16.69 0.11
C CYS A 47 -1.15 17.43 1.45
N GLY A 48 0.11 17.67 1.82
CA GLY A 48 0.52 18.49 2.94
C GLY A 48 0.11 19.94 2.72
N ASP A 49 -0.47 20.50 3.77
CA ASP A 49 -0.80 21.92 3.91
C ASP A 49 0.43 22.81 3.57
N SER A 50 0.24 24.11 3.49
CA SER A 50 1.23 25.15 3.13
C SER A 50 2.65 25.08 3.77
N GLY A 51 2.89 24.15 4.70
CA GLY A 51 4.18 23.80 5.30
C GLY A 51 4.98 22.66 4.64
N GLY A 52 4.52 22.07 3.53
CA GLY A 52 5.26 21.01 2.81
C GLY A 52 4.83 19.58 3.20
N PRO A 53 5.57 18.53 2.79
CA PRO A 53 5.21 17.14 3.03
C PRO A 53 5.19 16.78 4.52
N ASP A 54 4.27 15.91 4.93
CA ASP A 54 4.17 15.45 6.32
C ASP A 54 5.33 14.51 6.71
N GLU A 55 5.41 14.17 8.01
CA GLU A 55 6.48 13.32 8.55
C GLU A 55 6.52 11.94 7.87
N PHE A 56 5.35 11.37 7.56
CA PHE A 56 5.27 10.08 6.87
C PHE A 56 5.77 10.17 5.43
N SER A 57 5.42 11.24 4.72
CA SER A 57 5.87 11.50 3.36
C SER A 57 7.39 11.65 3.25
N CYS A 58 8.02 12.15 4.31
CA CYS A 58 9.47 12.31 4.45
C CYS A 58 10.17 11.07 5.01
N SER A 59 9.45 10.01 5.38
CA SER A 59 10.05 8.83 6.02
C SER A 59 10.37 7.72 5.01
N SER A 60 11.26 6.80 5.41
CA SER A 60 11.58 5.58 4.67
C SER A 60 10.43 4.58 4.61
N ASP A 61 9.32 4.84 5.31
CA ASP A 61 8.14 3.98 5.30
C ASP A 61 7.57 3.82 3.90
N ARG A 62 7.55 4.90 3.11
CA ARG A 62 7.07 4.84 1.71
C ARG A 62 7.95 3.96 0.83
N GLU A 63 9.26 3.98 1.09
CA GLU A 63 10.20 3.16 0.33
C GLU A 63 10.04 1.69 0.72
N HIS A 64 9.85 1.42 2.01
CA HIS A 64 9.50 0.09 2.51
C HIS A 64 8.24 -0.46 1.84
N GLU A 65 7.15 0.33 1.80
CA GLU A 65 5.92 -0.07 1.10
C GLU A 65 6.20 -0.37 -0.38
N MET A 66 6.92 0.51 -1.07
CA MET A 66 7.28 0.32 -2.49
C MET A 66 8.07 -0.97 -2.72
N GLN A 67 9.09 -1.23 -1.91
CA GLN A 67 9.92 -2.44 -2.02
C GLN A 67 9.09 -3.70 -1.78
N LEU A 68 8.20 -3.70 -0.80
CA LEU A 68 7.31 -4.82 -0.52
C LEU A 68 6.29 -5.05 -1.64
N LEU A 69 5.68 -3.99 -2.19
CA LEU A 69 4.75 -4.10 -3.33
C LEU A 69 5.41 -4.65 -4.59
N CYS A 70 6.71 -4.39 -4.78
CA CYS A 70 7.50 -4.93 -5.88
C CYS A 70 8.16 -6.28 -5.58
N SER A 71 7.94 -6.86 -4.39
CA SER A 71 8.61 -8.08 -3.97
C SER A 71 8.01 -9.35 -4.59
N ASP A 72 8.86 -10.35 -4.81
CA ASP A 72 8.41 -11.70 -5.17
C ASP A 72 7.60 -12.34 -4.03
N GLU A 73 7.83 -11.95 -2.77
CA GLU A 73 7.13 -12.46 -1.60
C GLU A 73 5.64 -12.11 -1.64
N LEU A 74 5.30 -10.84 -1.88
CA LEU A 74 3.90 -10.42 -2.02
C LEU A 74 3.23 -11.11 -3.20
N ARG A 75 3.94 -11.18 -4.34
CA ARG A 75 3.45 -11.89 -5.52
C ARG A 75 3.14 -13.36 -5.22
N ASN A 76 4.04 -14.06 -4.55
CA ASN A 76 3.87 -15.47 -4.19
C ASN A 76 2.73 -15.67 -3.18
N LEU A 77 2.59 -14.76 -2.20
CA LEU A 77 1.46 -14.76 -1.27
C LEU A 77 0.14 -14.66 -2.03
N LEU A 78 -0.01 -13.69 -2.92
CA LEU A 78 -1.25 -13.47 -3.68
C LEU A 78 -1.58 -14.67 -4.58
N ILE A 79 -0.59 -15.23 -5.29
CA ILE A 79 -0.77 -16.45 -6.11
C ILE A 79 -1.23 -17.65 -5.26
N GLY A 80 -0.76 -17.74 -4.02
CA GLY A 80 -1.14 -18.80 -3.07
C GLY A 80 -2.50 -18.61 -2.41
N THR A 81 -3.15 -17.47 -2.61
CA THR A 81 -4.47 -17.16 -2.03
C THR A 81 -5.59 -17.30 -3.07
N ASN A 82 -6.84 -17.29 -2.61
CA ASN A 82 -8.01 -17.18 -3.49
C ASN A 82 -8.31 -15.72 -3.90
N PHE A 83 -7.44 -14.76 -3.57
CA PHE A 83 -7.59 -13.39 -4.00
C PHE A 83 -6.99 -13.19 -5.38
N HIS A 84 -7.66 -12.36 -6.18
CA HIS A 84 -7.17 -11.92 -7.47
C HIS A 84 -6.94 -10.41 -7.44
N MET A 85 -5.77 -9.99 -7.92
CA MET A 85 -5.53 -8.56 -8.15
C MET A 85 -6.43 -8.08 -9.28
N SER A 86 -7.06 -6.93 -9.05
CA SER A 86 -7.98 -6.30 -9.99
C SER A 86 -7.78 -4.80 -9.95
N SER A 87 -8.24 -4.12 -11.00
CA SER A 87 -8.29 -2.66 -11.09
C SER A 87 -9.74 -2.17 -11.03
N PHE A 88 -9.95 -0.89 -10.71
CA PHE A 88 -11.30 -0.31 -10.72
C PHE A 88 -12.02 -0.44 -12.06
N SER A 89 -11.28 -0.50 -13.16
CA SER A 89 -11.84 -0.70 -14.51
C SER A 89 -12.50 -2.07 -14.68
N ASP A 90 -12.08 -3.08 -13.92
CA ASP A 90 -12.62 -4.44 -14.01
C ASP A 90 -13.93 -4.60 -13.21
N LEU A 91 -14.20 -3.69 -12.27
CA LEU A 91 -15.40 -3.72 -11.41
C LEU A 91 -16.67 -3.20 -12.10
N ASN A 92 -16.51 -2.43 -13.18
CA ASN A 92 -17.60 -1.92 -14.01
C ASN A 92 -17.37 -2.32 -15.48
N PRO A 93 -17.60 -3.59 -15.85
CA PRO A 93 -17.60 -3.97 -17.25
C PRO A 93 -18.77 -3.27 -17.94
N SER A 94 -18.45 -2.31 -18.81
CA SER A 94 -19.38 -1.63 -19.71
C SER A 94 -20.17 -2.60 -20.58
#